data_AF-A0AAU5P654-F1
#
_entry.id   AF-A0AAU5P654-F1
#
_cell.length_a   1.000
_cell.length_b   1.000
_cell.length_c   1.000
_cell.angle_alpha   90.00
_cell.angle_beta   90.00
_cell.angle_gamma   90.00
#
_symmetry.space_group_name_H-M   'P 1'
#
loop_
_entity.id
_entity.type
_entity.pdbx_description
1 polymer ?
#
loop_
_entity_poly.entity_id
_entity_poly.type
_entity_poly.pdbx_seq_one_letter_code
_entity_poly.pdbx_strand_id
1 'polypeptide(L)'
;MADQTIRLRLDGTADARDVGALMAWLAREEPLEERVRAGGLRISEARSSEPESGAPMGVGSEIVVALVSSAAAPVFNQLVQEIRRAVVAWRDNRREVEHGDPPQVDVDVVSSDGNG
;
A
#
# COMPACT_ATOMS: atom_id res chain seq x y z
N MET A 1 -22.05 -5.14 2.29
CA MET A 1 -20.77 -5.83 2.57
C MET A 1 -19.74 -4.73 2.74
N ALA A 2 -19.06 -4.67 3.89
CA ALA A 2 -18.00 -3.69 4.09
C ALA A 2 -16.78 -4.14 3.27
N ASP A 3 -16.37 -3.33 2.31
CA ASP A 3 -15.11 -3.55 1.60
C ASP A 3 -13.98 -3.04 2.52
N GLN A 4 -13.10 -3.94 2.93
CA GLN A 4 -11.96 -3.60 3.75
C GLN A 4 -10.78 -3.29 2.82
N THR A 5 -10.40 -2.02 2.80
CA THR A 5 -9.32 -1.53 1.95
C THR A 5 -8.19 -0.98 2.81
N ILE A 6 -6.96 -1.21 2.38
CA ILE A 6 -5.74 -0.69 3.02
C ILE A 6 -5.14 0.32 2.05
N ARG A 7 -4.94 1.55 2.51
CA ARG A 7 -4.30 2.62 1.72
C ARG A 7 -2.87 2.81 2.21
N LEU A 8 -1.94 2.77 1.28
CA LEU A 8 -0.55 3.12 1.53
C LEU A 8 -0.32 4.48 0.90
N ARG A 9 -0.05 5.48 1.74
CA ARG A 9 0.28 6.83 1.27
C ARG A 9 1.78 7.01 1.26
N LEU A 10 2.31 7.35 0.10
CA LEU A 10 3.72 7.71 -0.03
C LEU A 10 3.84 9.23 0.10
N ASP A 11 4.85 9.67 0.86
CA ASP A 11 5.19 11.09 1.01
C ASP A 11 5.58 11.74 -0.33
N GLY A 12 5.53 13.07 -0.43
CA GLY A 12 5.84 13.83 -1.65
C GLY A 12 7.27 13.68 -2.18
N THR A 13 8.14 12.95 -1.46
CA THR A 13 9.46 12.50 -1.91
C THR A 13 9.42 11.25 -2.81
N ALA A 14 8.28 10.57 -2.92
CA ALA A 14 8.13 9.36 -3.73
C ALA A 14 7.80 9.68 -5.20
N ASP A 15 8.54 9.05 -6.10
CA ASP A 15 8.30 9.09 -7.54
C ASP A 15 7.42 7.91 -8.01
N ALA A 16 6.85 8.02 -9.22
CA ALA A 16 6.07 6.92 -9.83
C ALA A 16 6.86 5.60 -9.96
N ARG A 17 8.20 5.68 -10.03
CA ARG A 17 9.08 4.50 -10.02
C ARG A 17 9.05 3.78 -8.67
N ASP A 18 8.97 4.54 -7.57
CA ASP A 18 8.93 4.01 -6.21
C ASP A 18 7.61 3.30 -5.95
N VAL A 19 6.53 3.89 -6.44
CA VAL A 19 5.18 3.30 -6.39
C VAL A 19 5.16 1.97 -7.15
N GLY A 20 5.70 1.95 -8.38
CA GLY A 20 5.81 0.73 -9.17
C GLY A 20 6.68 -0.34 -8.51
N ALA A 21 7.81 0.05 -7.91
CA ALA A 21 8.71 -0.87 -7.21
C ALA A 21 8.06 -1.46 -5.95
N LEU A 22 7.38 -0.63 -5.15
CA LEU A 22 6.67 -1.07 -3.95
C LEU A 22 5.49 -1.99 -4.30
N MET A 23 4.73 -1.68 -5.35
CA MET A 23 3.66 -2.57 -5.84
C MET A 23 4.22 -3.93 -6.27
N ALA A 24 5.32 -3.95 -7.02
CA ALA A 24 5.96 -5.18 -7.47
C ALA A 24 6.53 -5.98 -6.28
N TRP A 25 7.07 -5.30 -5.27
CA TRP A 25 7.54 -5.92 -4.03
C TRP A 25 6.38 -6.58 -3.29
N LEU A 26 5.29 -5.85 -3.02
CA LEU A 26 4.11 -6.35 -2.33
C LEU A 26 3.46 -7.54 -3.07
N ALA A 27 3.43 -7.51 -4.39
CA ALA A 27 2.89 -8.62 -5.19
C ALA A 27 3.76 -9.89 -5.16
N ARG A 28 5.04 -9.77 -4.76
CA ARG A 28 6.03 -10.86 -4.73
C ARG A 28 6.33 -11.37 -3.32
N GLU A 29 5.88 -10.68 -2.28
CA GLU A 29 6.08 -11.12 -0.90
C GLU A 29 5.27 -12.41 -0.66
N GLU A 30 5.91 -13.51 -0.25
CA GLU A 30 5.29 -14.83 -0.05
C GLU A 30 3.89 -14.83 0.63
N PRO A 31 3.64 -14.06 1.71
CA PRO A 31 2.31 -14.01 2.30
C PRO A 31 1.26 -13.29 1.43
N LEU A 32 1.66 -12.29 0.67
CA LEU A 32 0.75 -11.47 -0.14
C LEU A 32 0.53 -12.08 -1.52
N GLU A 33 1.59 -12.66 -2.11
CA GLU A 33 1.57 -13.30 -3.42
C GLU A 33 0.52 -14.40 -3.49
N GLU A 34 0.45 -15.28 -2.49
CA GLU A 34 -0.55 -16.35 -2.45
C GLU A 34 -1.98 -15.79 -2.46
N ARG A 35 -2.22 -14.71 -1.71
CA ARG A 35 -3.54 -14.07 -1.60
C ARG A 35 -3.93 -13.31 -2.88
N VAL A 36 -2.96 -12.69 -3.55
CA VAL A 36 -3.15 -12.08 -4.88
C VAL A 36 -3.46 -13.15 -5.92
N ARG A 37 -2.67 -14.23 -5.95
CA ARG A 37 -2.87 -15.36 -6.89
C ARG A 37 -4.20 -16.08 -6.66
N ALA A 38 -4.63 -16.23 -5.41
CA ALA A 38 -5.93 -16.79 -5.05
C ALA A 38 -7.11 -15.85 -5.37
N GLY A 39 -6.84 -14.62 -5.84
CA GLY A 39 -7.86 -13.61 -6.14
C GLY A 39 -8.51 -12.99 -4.91
N GLY A 40 -7.95 -13.20 -3.72
CA GLY A 40 -8.45 -12.63 -2.46
C GLY A 40 -7.96 -11.20 -2.20
N LEU A 41 -6.88 -10.79 -2.84
CA LEU A 41 -6.25 -9.47 -2.69
C LEU A 41 -6.09 -8.78 -4.04
N ARG A 42 -6.41 -7.49 -4.13
CA ARG A 42 -6.17 -6.66 -5.30
C ARG A 42 -5.34 -5.44 -4.94
N ILE A 43 -4.17 -5.33 -5.55
CA ILE A 43 -3.26 -4.19 -5.39
C ILE A 43 -3.47 -3.29 -6.61
N SER A 44 -3.68 -1.99 -6.39
CA SER A 44 -3.88 -1.01 -7.46
C SER A 44 -3.28 0.33 -7.06
N GLU A 45 -2.66 1.02 -8.02
CA GLU A 45 -2.23 2.39 -7.84
C GLU A 45 -3.46 3.31 -7.80
N ALA A 46 -3.48 4.24 -6.85
CA ALA A 46 -4.41 5.34 -6.80
C ALA A 46 -3.65 6.67 -6.81
N ARG A 47 -4.23 7.68 -7.45
CA ARG A 47 -3.74 9.04 -7.29
C ARG A 47 -4.52 9.71 -6.16
N SER A 48 -3.82 10.34 -5.23
CA SER A 48 -4.43 11.23 -4.25
C SER A 48 -5.29 12.26 -4.99
N SER A 49 -6.59 12.24 -4.71
CA SER A 49 -7.50 13.28 -5.22
C SER A 49 -7.41 14.57 -4.40
N GLU A 50 -6.80 14.52 -3.21
CA GLU A 50 -6.52 15.69 -2.39
C GLU A 50 -5.12 16.22 -2.69
N PRO A 51 -4.99 17.42 -3.29
CA PRO A 51 -3.73 18.12 -3.29
C PRO A 51 -3.41 18.49 -1.83
N GLU A 52 -2.32 17.97 -1.27
CA GLU A 52 -1.77 18.55 -0.05
C GLU A 52 -1.52 20.03 -0.32
N SER A 53 -2.30 20.88 0.33
CA SER A 53 -2.25 22.33 0.15
C SER A 53 -0.89 22.84 0.65
N GLY A 54 0.08 22.95 -0.27
CA GLY A 54 1.41 23.51 0.02
C GLY A 54 2.60 22.80 -0.65
N ALA A 55 2.43 21.62 -1.25
CA ALA A 55 3.54 20.94 -1.91
C ALA A 55 3.76 21.46 -3.36
N PRO A 56 4.95 21.96 -3.71
CA PRO A 56 5.25 22.38 -5.07
C PRO A 56 5.46 21.12 -5.92
N MET A 57 4.47 20.77 -6.74
CA MET A 57 4.52 19.66 -7.70
C MET A 57 4.71 18.26 -7.09
N GLY A 58 3.61 17.66 -6.65
CA GLY A 58 3.55 16.22 -6.39
C GLY A 58 2.14 15.83 -6.00
N VAL A 59 1.37 15.28 -6.94
CA VAL A 59 0.15 14.55 -6.56
C VAL A 59 0.63 13.41 -5.67
N GLY A 60 0.26 13.41 -4.40
CA GLY A 60 0.61 12.31 -3.49
C GLY A 60 0.28 10.98 -4.17
N SER A 61 1.23 10.05 -4.16
CA SER A 61 1.02 8.74 -4.76
C SER A 61 0.47 7.81 -3.69
N GLU A 62 -0.61 7.11 -4.02
CA GLU A 62 -1.25 6.15 -3.12
C GLU A 62 -1.26 4.76 -3.74
N ILE A 63 -1.12 3.74 -2.91
CA ILE A 63 -1.35 2.36 -3.31
C ILE A 63 -2.55 1.86 -2.51
N VAL A 64 -3.53 1.33 -3.20
CA VAL A 64 -4.74 0.78 -2.62
C VAL A 64 -4.67 -0.74 -2.70
N VAL A 65 -4.77 -1.38 -1.54
CA VAL A 65 -4.85 -2.83 -1.40
C VAL A 65 -6.26 -3.17 -0.92
N ALA A 66 -7.09 -3.61 -1.86
CA ALA A 66 -8.47 -4.00 -1.61
C ALA A 66 -8.56 -5.51 -1.35
N LEU A 67 -9.27 -5.89 -0.29
CA LEU A 67 -9.57 -7.28 -0.01
C LEU A 67 -10.86 -7.69 -0.75
N VAL A 68 -10.74 -8.57 -1.74
CA VAL A 68 -11.85 -8.96 -2.64
C VAL A 68 -12.78 -10.00 -1.99
N SER A 69 -12.35 -10.61 -0.88
CA SER A 69 -13.11 -11.63 -0.15
C SER A 69 -13.48 -11.16 1.26
N SER A 70 -14.65 -11.57 1.76
CA SER A 70 -15.05 -11.32 3.15
C SER A 70 -14.20 -12.16 4.10
N ALA A 71 -13.00 -11.69 4.44
CA ALA A 71 -12.19 -12.33 5.48
C ALA A 71 -12.69 -11.92 6.87
N ALA A 72 -12.53 -12.81 7.84
CA ALA A 72 -12.79 -12.46 9.23
C ALA A 72 -11.82 -11.38 9.71
N ALA A 73 -12.26 -10.47 10.58
CA ALA A 73 -11.45 -9.41 11.17
C ALA A 73 -10.01 -9.80 11.63
N PRO A 74 -9.77 -10.98 12.26
CA PRO A 74 -8.39 -11.39 12.59
C PRO A 74 -7.49 -11.59 11.37
N VAL A 75 -8.03 -12.09 10.25
CA VAL A 75 -7.28 -12.28 8.99
C VAL A 75 -6.92 -10.92 8.40
N PHE A 76 -7.82 -9.95 8.46
CA PHE A 76 -7.55 -8.58 8.03
C PHE A 76 -6.46 -7.92 8.86
N ASN A 77 -6.51 -8.02 10.19
CA ASN A 77 -5.47 -7.47 11.05
C ASN A 77 -4.10 -8.12 10.79
N GLN A 78 -4.07 -9.43 10.52
CA GLN A 78 -2.84 -10.11 10.13
C GLN A 78 -2.30 -9.56 8.80
N LEU A 79 -3.17 -9.37 7.81
CA LEU A 79 -2.80 -8.78 6.52
C LEU A 79 -2.20 -7.38 6.67
N VAL A 80 -2.79 -6.51 7.50
CA VAL A 80 -2.23 -5.17 7.78
C VAL A 80 -0.82 -5.27 8.36
N GLN A 81 -0.59 -6.21 9.28
CA GLN A 81 0.74 -6.43 9.87
C GLN A 81 1.73 -6.98 8.85
N GLU A 82 1.29 -7.88 7.96
CA GLU A 82 2.11 -8.41 6.86
C GLU A 82 2.51 -7.29 5.89
N ILE A 83 1.58 -6.43 5.49
CA ILE A 83 1.86 -5.26 4.63
C ILE A 83 2.82 -4.28 5.31
N ARG A 84 2.65 -4.02 6.61
CA ARG A 84 3.58 -3.12 7.34
C ARG A 84 5.00 -3.68 7.36
N ARG A 85 5.15 -4.99 7.60
CA ARG A 85 6.47 -5.65 7.56
C ARG A 85 7.06 -5.63 6.16
N ALA A 86 6.24 -5.87 5.14
CA ALA A 86 6.61 -5.81 3.74
C ALA A 86 7.18 -4.45 3.35
N VAL A 87 6.46 -3.38 3.70
CA VAL A 87 6.89 -1.99 3.47
C VAL A 87 8.22 -1.70 4.18
N VAL A 88 8.38 -2.14 5.42
CA VAL A 88 9.65 -1.96 6.16
C VAL A 88 10.80 -2.71 5.48
N ALA A 89 10.59 -3.96 5.07
CA ALA A 89 11.58 -4.76 4.37
C ALA A 89 11.97 -4.14 3.02
N TRP A 90 11.00 -3.63 2.27
CA TRP A 90 11.25 -2.88 1.03
C TRP A 90 12.09 -1.63 1.28
N ARG A 91 11.75 -0.82 2.30
CA ARG A 91 12.52 0.40 2.65
C ARG A 91 13.96 0.07 3.04
N ASP A 92 14.16 -0.99 3.82
CA ASP A 92 15.49 -1.43 4.26
C ASP A 92 16.31 -1.91 3.06
N ASN A 93 15.73 -2.76 2.21
CA ASN A 93 16.38 -3.22 0.98
C ASN A 93 16.71 -2.06 0.03
N ARG A 94 15.82 -1.09 -0.11
CA ARG A 94 16.04 0.08 -0.94
C ARG A 94 17.15 0.97 -0.41
N ARG A 95 17.28 1.10 0.91
CA ARG A 95 18.40 1.81 1.55
C ARG A 95 19.74 1.15 1.27
N GLU A 96 19.77 -0.18 1.10
CA GLU A 96 20.97 -0.91 0.71
C GLU A 96 21.28 -0.82 -0.80
N VAL A 97 20.26 -0.76 -1.65
CA VAL A 97 20.40 -0.79 -3.12
C VAL A 97 20.58 0.60 -3.73
N GLU A 98 19.87 1.61 -3.24
CA GLU A 98 19.95 3.00 -3.71
C GLU A 98 20.48 3.90 -2.60
N HIS A 99 21.51 4.69 -2.91
CA HIS A 99 21.99 5.75 -2.02
C HIS A 99 20.99 6.92 -1.99
N GLY A 100 19.95 6.78 -1.17
CA GLY A 100 18.92 7.79 -0.92
C GLY A 100 18.07 7.41 0.30
N ASP A 101 17.39 8.39 0.91
CA ASP A 101 16.41 8.08 1.96
C ASP A 101 15.15 7.51 1.32
N PRO A 102 14.69 6.30 1.70
CA PRO A 102 13.50 5.71 1.12
C PRO A 102 12.27 6.54 1.55
N PRO A 103 11.32 6.80 0.64
CA PRO A 103 10.15 7.62 0.95
C PRO A 103 9.41 7.06 2.16
N GLN A 104 8.82 7.95 2.96
CA GLN A 104 7.94 7.52 4.03
C GLN A 104 6.65 6.95 3.43
N VAL A 105 6.27 5.78 3.92
CA VAL A 105 5.06 5.07 3.52
C VAL A 105 4.21 4.90 4.77
N ASP A 106 3.05 5.54 4.77
CA ASP A 106 2.06 5.44 5.84
C ASP A 106 1.00 4.41 5.45
N VAL A 107 0.67 3.48 6.36
CA VAL A 107 -0.28 2.40 6.11
C VAL A 107 -1.56 2.65 6.91
N ASP A 108 -2.56 3.15 6.20
CA ASP A 108 -3.88 3.48 6.71
C ASP A 108 -4.91 2.40 6.36
N VAL A 109 -5.84 2.14 7.27
CA VAL A 109 -6.91 1.17 7.10
C VAL A 109 -8.20 1.93 6.84
N VAL A 110 -8.71 1.84 5.62
CA VAL A 110 -10.00 2.42 5.25
C VAL A 110 -11.04 1.32 5.27
N SER A 111 -11.85 1.34 6.33
CA SER A 111 -13.11 0.61 6.29
C SER A 111 -14.04 1.39 5.37
N SER A 112 -14.39 0.81 4.23
CA SER A 112 -15.49 1.35 3.41
C SER A 112 -16.79 1.04 4.15
N ASP A 113 -17.06 1.78 5.21
CA ASP A 113 -18.40 1.86 5.76
C ASP A 113 -19.25 2.50 4.67
N GLY A 114 -20.24 1.75 4.17
CA GLY A 114 -21.08 2.19 3.08
C GLY A 114 -21.78 3.49 3.49
N ASN A 115 -21.31 4.62 3.00
CA ASN A 115 -22.09 5.84 3.05
C ASN A 115 -23.29 5.65 2.12
N GLY A 116 -24.47 5.57 2.74
CA GLY A 116 -25.74 5.13 2.16
C GLY A 116 -26.43 6.10 1.21
#